data_AF-A0AA85EJ05-F1
#
_entry.id   AF-A0AA85EJ05-F1
#
_cell.length_a   1.000
_cell.length_b   1.000
_cell.length_c   1.000
_cell.angle_alpha   90.00
_cell.angle_beta   90.00
_cell.angle_gamma   90.00
#
_symmetry.space_group_name_H-M   'P 1'
#
loop_
_entity.id
_entity.type
_entity.pdbx_description
1 polymer ?
#
loop_
_entity_poly.entity_id
_entity_poly.type
_entity_poly.pdbx_seq_one_letter_code
_entity_poly.pdbx_strand_id
1 'polypeptide(L)'
;MNGHIKRITDNDIQSLVLELMGTNVSTTFITCPAEPKRSLGIKLPFLVMIIKNLKKYFTFEVLILDDKKIRRRFRASNYQSTTRVKPFICTMPMRLDEGWNQIQFNLCDFTRRAYGTNYVETLRVQVQYTSVGS
;
A
#
# COMPACT_ATOMS: atom_id res chain seq x y z
N MET A 1 -0.27 -23.18 -6.31
CA MET A 1 0.61 -22.03 -6.62
C MET A 1 -0.20 -21.07 -7.47
N ASN A 2 -1.04 -20.22 -6.88
CA ASN A 2 -2.09 -19.57 -7.68
C ASN A 2 -1.98 -18.05 -7.54
N GLY A 3 -1.06 -17.47 -8.32
CA GLY A 3 -0.94 -16.04 -8.51
C GLY A 3 -0.07 -15.71 -9.72
N HIS A 4 -0.28 -14.54 -10.32
CA HIS A 4 0.46 -14.07 -11.48
C HIS A 4 0.70 -12.57 -11.43
N ILE A 5 1.79 -12.16 -12.09
CA ILE A 5 2.12 -10.78 -12.39
C ILE A 5 2.22 -10.69 -13.91
N LYS A 6 1.34 -9.89 -14.53
CA LYS A 6 1.30 -9.75 -15.99
C LYS A 6 1.20 -8.28 -16.37
N ARG A 7 1.75 -7.93 -17.53
CA ARG A 7 1.48 -6.65 -18.18
C ARG A 7 0.37 -6.87 -19.19
N ILE A 8 -0.71 -6.12 -19.08
CA ILE A 8 -1.89 -6.22 -19.97
C ILE A 8 -2.26 -4.83 -20.48
N THR A 9 -2.93 -4.75 -21.62
CA THR A 9 -3.57 -3.50 -22.06
C THR A 9 -4.95 -3.41 -21.40
N ASP A 10 -5.18 -2.37 -20.61
CA ASP A 10 -6.49 -2.13 -19.99
C ASP A 10 -7.43 -1.46 -21.00
N ASN A 11 -8.66 -1.97 -21.10
CA ASN A 11 -9.63 -1.51 -22.10
C ASN A 11 -10.16 -0.10 -21.82
N ASP A 12 -10.21 0.33 -20.55
CA ASP A 12 -10.84 1.62 -20.19
C ASP A 12 -9.88 2.79 -20.46
N ILE A 13 -8.59 2.60 -20.16
CA ILE A 13 -7.56 3.63 -20.35
C ILE A 13 -6.70 3.42 -21.60
N GLN A 14 -6.92 2.32 -22.34
CA GLN A 14 -6.19 1.95 -23.56
C GLN A 14 -4.66 1.97 -23.40
N SER A 15 -4.17 1.58 -22.22
CA SER A 15 -2.76 1.67 -21.86
C SER A 15 -2.28 0.41 -21.13
N LEU A 16 -0.96 0.23 -21.08
CA LEU A 16 -0.34 -0.92 -20.41
C LEU A 16 -0.38 -0.75 -18.90
N VAL A 17 -0.88 -1.77 -18.21
CA VAL A 17 -0.99 -1.81 -16.76
C VAL A 17 -0.35 -3.08 -16.21
N LEU A 18 0.11 -3.02 -14.96
CA LEU A 18 0.62 -4.17 -14.25
C LEU A 18 -0.53 -4.81 -13.46
N GLU A 19 -0.96 -5.99 -13.88
CA GLU A 19 -1.93 -6.80 -13.16
C GLU A 19 -1.22 -7.72 -12.17
N LEU A 20 -1.56 -7.58 -10.89
CA LEU A 20 -1.15 -8.46 -9.80
C LEU A 20 -2.39 -9.21 -9.31
N MET A 21 -2.42 -10.53 -9.45
CA MET A 21 -3.48 -11.37 -8.90
C MET A 21 -2.91 -12.57 -8.15
N GLY A 22 -3.48 -12.92 -7.00
CA GLY A 22 -3.09 -14.10 -6.23
C GLY A 22 -4.27 -14.63 -5.41
N THR A 23 -4.23 -15.89 -5.00
CA THR A 23 -5.25 -16.48 -4.11
C THR A 23 -4.97 -16.23 -2.63
N ASN A 24 -3.74 -15.83 -2.28
CA ASN A 24 -3.35 -15.53 -0.91
C ASN A 24 -2.56 -14.21 -0.83
N VAL A 25 -3.06 -13.26 -0.02
CA VAL A 25 -2.44 -11.94 0.24
C VAL A 25 -0.99 -12.09 0.70
N SER A 26 -0.67 -13.17 1.44
CA SER A 26 0.66 -13.34 2.04
C SER A 26 1.72 -13.82 1.05
N THR A 27 1.34 -14.40 -0.09
CA THR A 27 2.29 -15.01 -1.03
C THR A 27 2.48 -14.25 -2.33
N THR A 28 1.59 -13.31 -2.66
CA THR A 28 1.62 -12.58 -3.93
C THR A 28 1.72 -11.08 -3.68
N PHE A 29 2.95 -10.57 -3.66
CA PHE A 29 3.24 -9.17 -3.44
C PHE A 29 4.40 -8.68 -4.28
N ILE A 30 4.39 -7.37 -4.55
CA ILE A 30 5.57 -6.65 -5.01
C ILE A 30 6.07 -5.77 -3.86
N THR A 31 7.39 -5.68 -3.72
CA THR A 31 8.01 -4.80 -2.72
C THR A 31 9.11 -3.96 -3.38
N CYS A 32 9.21 -2.72 -2.94
CA CYS A 32 10.29 -1.82 -3.32
C CYS A 32 10.92 -1.24 -2.05
N PRO A 33 12.24 -1.40 -1.84
CA PRO A 33 13.21 -2.02 -2.75
C PRO A 33 13.17 -3.57 -2.71
N ALA A 34 13.67 -4.24 -3.75
CA ALA A 34 13.73 -5.71 -3.78
C ALA A 34 14.59 -6.29 -2.64
N GLU A 35 15.69 -5.61 -2.31
CA GLU A 35 16.58 -6.03 -1.22
C GLU A 35 16.03 -5.60 0.15
N PRO A 36 15.97 -6.50 1.16
CA PRO A 36 15.44 -6.19 2.49
C PRO A 36 16.22 -5.09 3.25
N LYS A 37 17.54 -5.03 3.03
CA LYS A 37 18.45 -4.11 3.74
C LYS A 37 18.50 -2.71 3.16
N ARG A 38 18.00 -2.52 1.94
CA ARG A 38 17.95 -1.21 1.29
C ARG A 38 16.69 -0.44 1.71
N SER A 39 16.78 0.89 1.62
CA SER A 39 15.66 1.81 1.77
C SER A 39 15.45 2.62 0.49
N LEU A 40 14.21 3.06 0.27
CA LEU A 40 13.84 3.98 -0.80
C LEU A 40 14.40 5.39 -0.58
N GLY A 41 14.37 5.89 0.66
CA GLY A 41 14.89 7.23 1.02
C GLY A 41 14.07 8.38 0.43
N ILE A 42 12.80 8.15 0.11
CA ILE A 42 11.92 9.17 -0.49
C ILE A 42 11.41 10.09 0.62
N LYS A 43 11.60 11.41 0.49
CA LYS A 43 11.17 12.42 1.48
C LYS A 43 9.89 13.16 1.10
N LEU A 44 9.30 12.84 -0.05
CA LEU A 44 8.05 13.46 -0.49
C LEU A 44 6.89 12.96 0.39
N PRO A 45 6.06 13.88 0.94
CA PRO A 45 5.05 13.53 1.93
C PRO A 45 3.83 12.81 1.35
N PHE A 46 3.59 12.95 0.05
CA PHE A 46 2.43 12.38 -0.62
C PHE A 46 2.82 11.15 -1.43
N LEU A 47 2.23 10.01 -1.08
CA LEU A 47 2.23 8.81 -1.91
C LEU A 47 0.95 8.79 -2.74
N VAL A 48 1.07 8.80 -4.06
CA VAL A 48 -0.08 8.66 -4.96
C VAL A 48 -0.02 7.31 -5.65
N MET A 49 -1.14 6.60 -5.68
CA MET A 49 -1.29 5.35 -6.40
C MET A 49 -2.53 5.39 -7.27
N ILE A 50 -2.38 4.95 -8.51
CA ILE A 50 -3.49 4.78 -9.45
C ILE A 50 -3.75 3.28 -9.56
N ILE A 51 -4.93 2.84 -9.11
CA ILE A 51 -5.29 1.42 -9.07
C ILE A 51 -6.68 1.19 -9.64
N LYS A 52 -6.91 0.04 -10.26
CA LYS A 52 -8.23 -0.40 -10.69
C LYS A 52 -8.86 -1.29 -9.63
N ASN A 53 -10.05 -0.94 -9.16
CA ASN A 53 -10.83 -1.75 -8.24
C ASN A 53 -11.48 -2.90 -8.99
N LEU A 54 -10.94 -4.10 -8.79
CA LEU A 54 -11.44 -5.34 -9.36
C LEU A 54 -12.46 -6.06 -8.45
N LYS A 55 -13.01 -5.35 -7.44
CA LYS A 55 -13.93 -5.88 -6.43
C LYS A 55 -13.35 -7.08 -5.65
N LYS A 56 -12.04 -7.12 -5.47
CA LYS A 56 -11.33 -8.12 -4.64
C LYS A 56 -10.52 -7.45 -3.54
N TYR A 57 -10.03 -8.26 -2.61
CA TYR A 57 -9.28 -7.76 -1.47
C TYR A 57 -7.90 -7.24 -1.88
N PHE A 58 -7.64 -6.00 -1.48
CA PHE A 58 -6.44 -5.25 -1.79
C PHE A 58 -5.87 -4.66 -0.51
N THR A 59 -4.55 -4.72 -0.38
CA THR A 59 -3.82 -4.15 0.74
C THR A 59 -2.50 -3.58 0.25
N PHE A 60 -2.03 -2.50 0.86
CA PHE A 60 -0.66 -2.04 0.68
C PHE A 60 -0.08 -1.58 2.02
N GLU A 61 1.24 -1.64 2.09
CA GLU A 61 2.02 -1.26 3.25
C GLU A 61 3.09 -0.25 2.88
N VAL A 62 3.25 0.74 3.75
CA VAL A 62 4.30 1.75 3.66
C VAL A 62 5.06 1.77 4.97
N LEU A 63 6.35 1.46 4.92
CA LEU A 63 7.27 1.60 6.04
C LEU A 63 7.90 2.98 5.97
N ILE A 64 7.75 3.78 7.02
CA ILE A 64 8.32 5.12 7.14
C ILE A 64 9.31 5.19 8.30
N LEU A 65 10.15 6.21 8.27
CA LEU A 65 10.97 6.66 9.40
C LEU A 65 10.38 7.95 9.95
N ASP A 66 10.23 8.03 11.28
CA ASP A 66 9.84 9.26 11.96
C ASP A 66 11.06 10.03 12.53
N ASP A 67 10.82 11.25 13.02
CA ASP A 67 11.84 12.13 13.61
C ASP A 67 12.45 11.60 14.91
N LYS A 68 11.81 10.63 15.56
CA LYS A 68 12.36 9.87 16.69
C LYS A 68 13.20 8.66 16.26
N LYS A 69 13.47 8.53 14.96
CA LYS A 69 14.20 7.40 14.35
C LYS A 69 13.47 6.06 14.53
N ILE A 70 12.16 6.08 14.75
CA ILE A 70 11.35 4.88 14.88
C ILE A 70 10.75 4.54 13.51
N ARG A 71 10.82 3.25 13.15
CA ARG A 71 10.20 2.73 11.94
C ARG A 71 8.74 2.42 12.21
N ARG A 72 7.83 3.06 11.47
CA ARG A 72 6.38 2.85 11.59
C ARG A 72 5.83 2.30 10.29
N ARG A 73 4.84 1.43 10.39
CA ARG A 73 4.18 0.84 9.24
C ARG A 73 2.75 1.33 9.11
N PHE A 74 2.40 1.89 7.97
CA PHE A 74 1.02 2.15 7.60
C PHE A 74 0.55 1.04 6.68
N ARG A 75 -0.53 0.36 7.05
CA ARG A 75 -1.20 -0.64 6.21
C ARG A 75 -2.60 -0.14 5.90
N ALA A 76 -2.95 -0.04 4.63
CA ALA A 76 -4.30 0.31 4.22
C ALA A 76 -4.91 -0.81 3.39
N SER A 77 -6.17 -1.11 3.67
CA SER A 77 -6.85 -2.29 3.11
C SER A 77 -8.33 -2.02 2.87
N ASN A 78 -8.91 -2.67 1.87
CA ASN A 78 -10.33 -2.52 1.55
C ASN A 78 -11.26 -3.51 2.27
N TYR A 79 -10.72 -4.41 3.10
CA TYR A 79 -11.49 -5.38 3.90
C TYR A 79 -11.47 -5.05 5.40
N GLN A 80 -10.69 -4.05 5.83
CA GLN A 80 -10.74 -3.55 7.19
C GLN A 80 -11.78 -2.45 7.33
N SER A 81 -12.50 -2.46 8.44
CA SER A 81 -13.58 -1.50 8.73
C SER A 81 -13.17 -0.38 9.70
N THR A 82 -12.17 -0.61 10.56
CA THR A 82 -11.78 0.33 11.62
C THR A 82 -10.28 0.64 11.61
N THR A 83 -9.93 1.88 11.89
CA THR A 83 -8.52 2.26 12.11
C THR A 83 -8.04 1.71 13.44
N ARG A 84 -6.85 1.10 13.45
CA ARG A 84 -6.19 0.63 14.68
C ARG A 84 -4.75 1.11 14.69
N VAL A 85 -4.37 1.79 15.78
CA VAL A 85 -3.02 2.30 15.99
C VAL A 85 -2.35 1.45 17.05
N LYS A 86 -1.25 0.79 16.68
CA LYS A 86 -0.30 0.13 17.57
C LYS A 86 1.05 0.83 17.45
N PRO A 87 1.98 0.63 18.41
CA PRO A 87 3.29 1.30 18.36
C PRO A 87 3.96 1.20 16.98
N PHE A 88 4.11 0.02 16.39
CA PHE A 88 4.87 -0.10 15.14
C PHE A 88 4.00 -0.19 13.87
N ILE A 89 2.68 -0.26 14.01
CA ILE A 89 1.77 -0.42 12.88
C ILE A 89 0.46 0.34 13.09
N CYS A 90 0.07 1.10 12.08
CA CYS A 90 -1.25 1.69 11.94
C CYS A 90 -1.96 1.01 10.78
N THR A 91 -3.08 0.36 11.06
CA THR A 91 -3.91 -0.30 10.05
C THR A 91 -5.16 0.54 9.81
N MET A 92 -5.46 0.86 8.56
CA MET A 92 -6.50 1.81 8.16
C MET A 92 -7.44 1.18 7.12
N PRO A 93 -8.76 1.48 7.21
CA PRO A 93 -9.71 1.11 6.17
C PRO A 93 -9.48 1.98 4.93
N MET A 94 -9.80 1.43 3.75
CA MET A 94 -9.82 2.16 2.50
C MET A 94 -11.10 1.81 1.73
N ARG A 95 -11.73 2.82 1.15
CA ARG A 95 -12.84 2.62 0.21
C ARG A 95 -12.34 2.90 -1.20
N LEU A 96 -12.75 2.06 -2.13
CA LEU A 96 -12.43 2.17 -3.55
C LEU A 96 -13.74 2.19 -4.31
N ASP A 97 -13.88 3.17 -5.20
CA ASP A 97 -14.99 3.25 -6.14
C ASP A 97 -14.82 2.18 -7.22
N GLU A 98 -15.86 1.95 -8.02
CA GLU A 98 -15.78 1.03 -9.15
C GLU A 98 -14.84 1.57 -10.24
N GLY A 99 -14.02 0.70 -10.83
CA GLY A 99 -13.09 1.08 -11.89
C GLY A 99 -11.79 1.72 -11.38
N TRP A 100 -11.28 2.71 -12.10
CA TRP A 100 -9.99 3.35 -11.83
C TRP A 100 -10.08 4.39 -10.70
N ASN A 101 -9.18 4.27 -9.73
CA ASN A 101 -9.12 5.09 -8.53
C ASN A 101 -7.72 5.72 -8.40
N GLN A 102 -7.67 7.00 -8.04
CA GLN A 102 -6.45 7.66 -7.60
C GLN A 102 -6.47 7.83 -6.09
N ILE A 103 -5.61 7.10 -5.39
CA ILE A 103 -5.47 7.16 -3.94
C ILE A 103 -4.30 8.09 -3.62
N GLN A 104 -4.52 9.04 -2.72
CA GLN A 104 -3.48 9.91 -2.18
C GLN A 104 -3.30 9.66 -0.69
N PHE A 105 -2.06 9.39 -0.30
CA PHE A 105 -1.66 9.13 1.07
C PHE A 105 -0.76 10.25 1.56
N ASN A 106 -1.25 11.06 2.50
CA ASN A 106 -0.45 12.06 3.19
C ASN A 106 0.29 11.41 4.36
N LEU A 107 1.48 10.89 4.10
CA LEU A 107 2.29 10.19 5.09
C LEU A 107 2.70 11.11 6.25
N CYS A 108 2.91 12.40 5.98
CA CYS A 108 3.23 13.39 6.99
C CYS A 108 2.09 13.56 8.00
N ASP A 109 0.88 13.80 7.50
CA ASP A 109 -0.31 13.96 8.33
C ASP A 109 -0.69 12.67 9.06
N PHE A 110 -0.59 11.50 8.41
CA PHE A 110 -0.83 10.22 9.08
C PHE A 110 0.18 9.94 10.20
N THR A 111 1.46 10.28 10.01
CA THR A 111 2.48 10.12 11.06
C THR A 111 2.17 11.01 12.25
N ARG A 112 1.78 12.25 12.00
CA ARG A 112 1.40 13.20 13.05
C ARG A 112 0.14 12.73 13.81
N ARG A 113 -0.92 12.34 13.11
CA ARG A 113 -2.18 11.94 13.73
C ARG A 113 -2.08 10.61 14.50
N ALA A 114 -1.33 9.64 13.98
CA ALA A 114 -1.20 8.33 14.62
C ALA A 114 -0.19 8.31 15.77
N TYR A 115 0.90 9.08 15.69
CA TYR A 115 2.05 8.94 16.60
C TYR A 115 2.53 10.24 17.25
N GLY A 116 2.00 11.39 16.85
CA GLY A 116 2.48 12.70 17.34
C GLY A 116 3.93 13.00 16.93
N THR A 117 4.44 12.35 15.89
CA THR A 117 5.80 12.52 15.35
C THR A 117 5.76 13.07 13.93
N ASN A 118 6.91 13.53 13.42
CA ASN A 118 7.01 14.02 12.05
C ASN A 118 7.56 12.95 11.11
N TYR A 119 7.01 12.91 9.89
CA TYR A 119 7.51 12.07 8.82
C TYR A 119 8.88 12.56 8.35
N VAL A 120 9.84 11.64 8.21
CA VAL A 120 11.18 11.92 7.68
C VAL A 120 11.31 11.37 6.26
N GLU A 121 11.04 10.08 6.08
CA GLU A 121 11.17 9.43 4.78
C GLU A 121 10.40 8.11 4.70
N THR A 122 10.11 7.69 3.47
CA THR A 122 9.61 6.38 3.12
C THR A 122 10.77 5.42 2.89
N LEU A 123 10.76 4.30 3.61
CA LEU A 123 11.78 3.27 3.55
C LEU A 123 11.40 2.15 2.57
N ARG A 124 10.13 1.75 2.55
CA ARG A 124 9.64 0.62 1.75
C ARG A 124 8.17 0.76 1.42
N VAL A 125 7.80 0.33 0.23
CA VAL A 125 6.41 0.12 -0.17
C VAL A 125 6.22 -1.35 -0.54
N GLN A 126 5.10 -1.92 -0.14
CA GLN A 126 4.68 -3.27 -0.51
C GLN A 126 3.22 -3.22 -0.92
N VAL A 127 2.87 -3.90 -2.01
CA VAL A 127 1.50 -3.98 -2.52
C VAL A 127 1.13 -5.45 -2.63
N GLN A 128 -0.03 -5.81 -2.08
CA GLN A 128 -0.54 -7.17 -2.09
C GLN A 128 -1.99 -7.19 -2.61
N TYR A 129 -2.32 -8.26 -3.34
CA TYR A 129 -3.66 -8.45 -3.90
C TYR A 129 -4.09 -9.90 -3.69
N THR A 130 -5.35 -10.12 -3.28
CA THR A 130 -5.91 -11.47 -3.13
C THR A 130 -7.28 -11.62 -3.76
N SER A 131 -7.55 -12.82 -4.25
CA SER A 131 -8.81 -13.20 -4.87
C SER A 131 -9.83 -13.78 -3.90
N VAL A 132 -9.43 -14.11 -2.67
CA VAL A 132 -10.30 -14.75 -1.68
C VAL A 132 -10.63 -13.78 -0.57
N GLY A 133 -11.92 -13.49 -0.42
CA GLY A 133 -12.43 -12.90 0.79
C GLY A 133 -12.51 -13.96 1.87
N SER A 134 -11.60 -13.91 2.86
CA SER A 134 -11.78 -14.67 4.10
C SER A 134 -12.96 -14.12 4.90
#